data_AF-A0A6V8N3P1-F1
#
_entry.id   AF-A0A6V8N3P1-F1
#
_cell.length_a   1.000
_cell.length_b   1.000
_cell.length_c   1.000
_cell.angle_alpha   90.00
_cell.angle_beta   90.00
_cell.angle_gamma   90.00
#
_symmetry.space_group_name_H-M   'P 1'
#
loop_
_entity.id
_entity.type
_entity.pdbx_description
1 polymer ?
#
loop_
_entity_poly.entity_id
_entity_poly.type
_entity_poly.pdbx_seq_one_letter_code
_entity_poly.pdbx_strand_id
1 'polypeptide(L)'
;MRIVRFVKIVAVAFGTALALYGCGGGGGGKSAAPTPSDSVAFTNGASMSLIPAGRGNYQIQGSGFQNILGISIVIDYPTARMSSPAITVGNFFTQAISFSNVSTAGVARLAIVGTTPVSGTGTIGSIRFANFSGTRGPTFGSVTLADSLFRQYSTHGLGPQP
;
A
#
# COMPACT_ATOMS: atom_id res chain seq x y z
N MET A 1 52.12 6.57 -12.21
CA MET A 1 51.15 7.45 -11.53
C MET A 1 49.78 6.79 -11.60
N ARG A 2 49.24 6.37 -10.45
CA ARG A 2 47.92 5.75 -10.27
C ARG A 2 46.90 6.84 -9.98
N ILE A 3 45.74 6.82 -10.64
CA ILE A 3 44.49 7.34 -10.07
C ILE A 3 43.40 6.29 -10.35
N VAL A 4 43.00 5.62 -9.28
CA VAL A 4 41.83 4.74 -9.19
C VAL A 4 40.75 5.54 -8.46
N ARG A 5 39.51 5.57 -8.96
CA ARG A 5 38.37 6.02 -8.16
C ARG A 5 37.22 5.02 -8.26
N PHE A 6 37.13 4.23 -7.20
CA PHE A 6 35.96 3.46 -6.80
C PHE A 6 34.78 4.40 -6.51
N VAL A 7 33.60 4.10 -7.04
CA VAL A 7 32.35 4.59 -6.46
C VAL A 7 31.59 3.37 -5.94
N LYS A 8 31.43 3.35 -4.62
CA LYS A 8 30.83 2.26 -3.84
C LYS A 8 29.31 2.29 -4.01
N ILE A 9 28.75 1.15 -4.40
CA ILE A 9 27.31 0.87 -4.34
C ILE A 9 26.92 0.84 -2.86
N VAL A 10 26.06 1.77 -2.43
CA VAL A 10 25.46 1.75 -1.09
C VAL A 10 24.20 0.90 -1.17
N ALA A 11 24.33 -0.38 -0.83
CA ALA A 11 23.21 -1.26 -0.57
C ALA A 11 22.59 -0.89 0.79
N VAL A 12 21.41 -0.27 0.77
CA VAL A 12 20.62 -0.05 1.99
C VAL A 12 19.83 -1.33 2.26
N ALA A 13 20.44 -2.25 3.02
CA ALA A 13 19.78 -3.42 3.54
C ALA A 13 18.99 -3.05 4.81
N PHE A 14 17.66 -2.90 4.68
CA PHE A 14 16.77 -3.00 5.84
C PHE A 14 16.46 -4.48 6.10
N GLY A 15 17.44 -5.16 6.68
CA GLY A 15 17.35 -6.55 7.09
C GLY A 15 17.49 -6.66 8.60
N THR A 16 16.37 -6.61 9.32
CA THR A 16 16.28 -7.09 10.71
C THR A 16 15.06 -8.00 10.84
N ALA A 17 15.18 -9.21 10.29
CA ALA A 17 14.43 -10.36 10.78
C ALA A 17 15.30 -11.06 11.82
N LEU A 18 15.06 -10.77 13.09
CA LEU A 18 15.59 -11.55 14.20
C LEU A 18 14.93 -12.94 14.12
N ALA A 19 15.62 -13.92 13.53
CA ALA A 19 15.23 -15.31 13.58
C ALA A 19 15.55 -15.85 14.98
N LEU A 20 14.61 -15.67 15.93
CA LEU A 20 14.65 -16.39 17.20
C LEU A 20 14.15 -17.82 16.95
N TYR A 21 15.12 -18.74 16.92
CA TYR A 21 14.92 -20.17 17.12
C TYR A 21 14.15 -20.37 18.44
N GLY A 22 12.90 -20.79 18.35
CA GLY A 22 12.03 -21.11 19.47
C GLY A 22 11.37 -22.46 19.24
N CYS A 23 12.04 -23.52 19.67
CA CYS A 23 11.43 -24.82 19.93
C CYS A 23 10.80 -24.77 21.33
N GLY A 24 9.49 -24.98 21.45
CA GLY A 24 8.82 -25.03 22.75
C GLY A 24 7.34 -24.73 22.67
N GLY A 25 6.51 -25.70 23.08
CA GLY A 25 5.07 -25.68 22.93
C GLY A 25 4.32 -24.83 23.96
N GLY A 26 3.05 -24.56 23.61
CA GLY A 26 1.97 -24.22 24.54
C GLY A 26 1.88 -22.74 24.95
N GLY A 27 0.83 -22.06 24.48
CA GLY A 27 0.36 -20.82 25.11
C GLY A 27 -0.29 -19.83 24.17
N GLY A 28 -1.60 -19.62 24.36
CA GLY A 28 -2.40 -18.47 23.91
C GLY A 28 -1.96 -17.79 22.61
N GLY A 29 -2.56 -18.21 21.50
CA GLY A 29 -2.34 -17.60 20.18
C GLY A 29 -2.65 -16.11 20.18
N LYS A 30 -1.63 -15.27 20.36
CA LYS A 30 -1.66 -13.88 19.94
C LYS A 30 -1.77 -13.92 18.43
N SER A 31 -2.92 -13.51 17.89
CA SER A 31 -3.10 -13.40 16.45
C SER A 31 -1.99 -12.50 15.91
N ALA A 32 -1.09 -13.06 15.11
CA ALA A 32 -0.07 -12.27 14.43
C ALA A 32 -0.77 -11.19 13.61
N ALA A 33 -0.22 -9.97 13.60
CA ALA A 33 -0.76 -8.90 12.78
C ALA A 33 -0.85 -9.38 11.33
N PRO A 34 -1.95 -9.10 10.60
CA PRO A 34 -2.10 -9.55 9.22
C PRO A 34 -0.96 -8.98 8.37
N THR A 35 -0.19 -9.85 7.73
CA THR A 35 0.85 -9.45 6.78
C THR A 35 0.20 -8.72 5.60
N PRO A 36 0.69 -7.53 5.21
CA PRO A 36 0.19 -6.83 4.02
C PRO A 36 0.24 -7.71 2.77
N SER A 37 -0.77 -7.62 1.91
CA SER A 37 -0.74 -8.26 0.59
C SER A 37 0.19 -7.54 -0.37
N ASP A 38 0.40 -6.24 -0.15
CA ASP A 38 1.38 -5.42 -0.85
C ASP A 38 1.69 -4.16 -0.04
N SER A 39 2.86 -3.56 -0.28
CA SER A 39 3.26 -2.28 0.29
C SER A 39 4.19 -1.49 -0.62
N VAL A 40 4.05 -0.18 -0.58
CA VAL A 40 4.88 0.76 -1.32
C VAL A 40 5.46 1.81 -0.38
N ALA A 41 6.71 2.21 -0.61
CA ALA A 41 7.39 3.28 0.12
C ALA A 41 7.70 4.44 -0.83
N PHE A 42 7.57 5.65 -0.33
CA PHE A 42 7.78 6.89 -1.08
C PHE A 42 9.12 7.52 -0.69
N THR A 43 9.66 8.34 -1.59
CA THR A 43 10.95 9.03 -1.37
C THR A 43 10.92 10.07 -0.24
N ASN A 44 9.73 10.53 0.16
CA ASN A 44 9.53 11.39 1.33
C ASN A 44 9.45 10.62 2.66
N GLY A 45 9.65 9.30 2.66
CA GLY A 45 9.60 8.44 3.84
C GLY A 45 8.20 7.95 4.24
N ALA A 46 7.15 8.37 3.53
CA ALA A 46 5.82 7.80 3.69
C ALA A 46 5.75 6.36 3.16
N SER A 47 4.75 5.61 3.57
CA SER A 47 4.42 4.31 2.98
C SER A 47 2.91 4.08 2.90
N MET A 48 2.52 3.14 2.04
CA MET A 48 1.14 2.68 1.93
C MET A 48 1.10 1.16 1.82
N SER A 49 0.10 0.54 2.43
CA SER A 49 -0.04 -0.92 2.51
C SER A 49 -1.47 -1.34 2.23
N LEU A 50 -1.63 -2.49 1.55
CA LEU A 50 -2.88 -3.23 1.45
C LEU A 50 -2.88 -4.30 2.53
N ILE A 51 -3.67 -4.11 3.59
CA ILE A 51 -3.70 -4.99 4.75
C ILE A 51 -4.93 -5.89 4.66
N PRO A 52 -4.79 -7.23 4.64
CA PRO A 52 -5.93 -8.13 4.69
C PRO A 52 -6.80 -7.86 5.93
N ALA A 53 -8.09 -7.64 5.72
CA ALA A 53 -9.09 -7.35 6.76
C ALA A 53 -10.20 -8.41 6.82
N GLY A 54 -9.92 -9.61 6.29
CA GLY A 54 -10.87 -10.71 6.12
C GLY A 54 -10.88 -11.21 4.68
N ARG A 55 -11.65 -12.28 4.43
CA ARG A 55 -11.71 -12.89 3.09
C ARG A 55 -12.25 -11.89 2.07
N GLY A 56 -11.44 -11.58 1.04
CA GLY A 56 -11.79 -10.63 -0.01
C GLY A 56 -11.88 -9.17 0.44
N ASN A 57 -11.45 -8.84 1.66
CA ASN A 57 -11.48 -7.49 2.20
C ASN A 57 -10.06 -7.02 2.50
N TYR A 58 -9.71 -5.82 2.03
CA TYR A 58 -8.39 -5.23 2.24
C TYR A 58 -8.55 -3.78 2.68
N GLN A 59 -7.79 -3.39 3.70
CA GLN A 59 -7.67 -2.02 4.16
C GLN A 59 -6.50 -1.35 3.45
N ILE A 60 -6.73 -0.16 2.93
CA ILE A 60 -5.69 0.71 2.37
C ILE A 60 -5.22 1.61 3.51
N GLN A 61 -4.02 1.37 4.01
CA GLN A 61 -3.44 2.12 5.13
C GLN A 61 -2.26 2.96 4.65
N GLY A 62 -2.26 4.25 4.97
CA GLY A 62 -1.11 5.14 4.82
C GLY A 62 -0.36 5.28 6.13
N SER A 63 0.97 5.43 6.07
CA SER A 63 1.82 5.64 7.24
C SER A 63 2.87 6.71 6.97
N GLY A 64 3.18 7.51 8.00
CA GLY A 64 4.22 8.54 7.92
C GLY A 64 3.91 9.66 6.91
N PHE A 65 2.64 9.94 6.64
CA PHE A 65 2.25 11.01 5.73
C PHE A 65 2.65 12.37 6.30
N GLN A 66 3.11 13.27 5.44
CA GLN A 66 3.52 14.61 5.80
C GLN A 66 2.87 15.61 4.85
N ASN A 67 1.86 16.32 5.33
CA ASN A 67 1.12 17.35 4.60
C ASN A 67 0.56 16.87 3.25
N ILE A 68 0.02 15.65 3.21
CA ILE A 68 -0.56 15.07 2.00
C ILE A 68 -1.92 15.69 1.76
N LEU A 69 -2.12 16.28 0.57
CA LEU A 69 -3.39 16.88 0.15
C LEU A 69 -4.15 15.97 -0.81
N GLY A 70 -3.45 15.19 -1.63
CA GLY A 70 -4.07 14.34 -2.64
C GLY A 70 -3.42 12.97 -2.76
N ILE A 71 -4.22 12.00 -3.16
CA ILE A 71 -3.79 10.62 -3.42
C ILE A 71 -4.47 10.11 -4.69
N SER A 72 -3.71 9.45 -5.55
CA SER A 72 -4.24 8.63 -6.65
C SER A 72 -3.68 7.22 -6.52
N ILE A 73 -4.53 6.21 -6.56
CA ILE A 73 -4.21 4.80 -6.37
C ILE A 73 -4.77 4.01 -7.55
N VAL A 74 -3.93 3.14 -8.10
CA VAL A 74 -4.32 2.04 -8.99
C VAL A 74 -4.01 0.74 -8.27
N ILE A 75 -5.02 -0.12 -8.16
CA ILE A 75 -4.95 -1.44 -7.54
C ILE A 75 -5.19 -2.47 -8.63
N ASP A 76 -4.23 -3.37 -8.81
CA ASP A 76 -4.34 -4.50 -9.72
C ASP A 76 -4.83 -5.74 -8.95
N TYR A 77 -5.70 -6.53 -9.58
CA TYR A 77 -6.19 -7.76 -8.99
C TYR A 77 -6.39 -8.88 -10.02
N PRO A 78 -6.16 -10.15 -9.63
CA PRO A 78 -6.32 -11.29 -10.53
C PRO A 78 -7.80 -11.62 -10.78
N THR A 79 -8.30 -11.35 -11.98
CA THR A 79 -9.71 -11.57 -12.37
C THR A 79 -10.17 -13.02 -12.34
N ALA A 80 -9.24 -13.98 -12.47
CA ALA A 80 -9.53 -15.40 -12.34
C ALA A 80 -9.99 -15.81 -10.92
N ARG A 81 -9.78 -14.94 -9.93
CA ARG A 81 -9.95 -15.23 -8.50
C ARG A 81 -10.75 -14.18 -7.76
N MET A 82 -10.79 -12.95 -8.29
CA MET A 82 -11.45 -11.81 -7.68
C MET A 82 -12.34 -11.09 -8.67
N SER A 83 -13.54 -10.71 -8.25
CA SER A 83 -14.45 -9.93 -9.08
C SER A 83 -15.32 -8.97 -8.27
N SER A 84 -15.94 -8.04 -8.98
CA SER A 84 -16.88 -7.05 -8.44
C SER A 84 -16.26 -6.24 -7.29
N PRO A 85 -15.15 -5.52 -7.54
CA PRO A 85 -14.55 -4.68 -6.52
C PRO A 85 -15.48 -3.54 -6.11
N ALA A 86 -15.47 -3.21 -4.82
CA ALA A 86 -16.10 -2.04 -4.24
C ALA A 86 -15.08 -1.33 -3.36
N ILE A 87 -14.96 -0.01 -3.51
CA ILE A 87 -14.05 0.82 -2.71
C ILE A 87 -14.87 1.72 -1.80
N THR A 88 -14.51 1.76 -0.52
CA THR A 88 -15.04 2.71 0.46
C THR A 88 -13.91 3.58 0.96
N VAL A 89 -14.08 4.89 0.95
CA VAL A 89 -13.09 5.84 1.47
C VAL A 89 -13.18 5.88 2.99
N GLY A 90 -12.01 5.91 3.64
CA GLY A 90 -11.87 5.96 5.09
C GLY A 90 -11.83 7.39 5.60
N ASN A 91 -11.86 7.52 6.92
CA ASN A 91 -11.98 8.83 7.59
C ASN A 91 -10.65 9.58 7.74
N PHE A 92 -9.53 9.04 7.24
CA PHE A 92 -8.24 9.74 7.32
C PHE A 92 -8.27 11.08 6.58
N PHE A 93 -9.07 11.17 5.52
CA PHE A 93 -9.44 12.42 4.88
C PHE A 93 -10.86 12.80 5.29
N THR A 94 -11.01 13.73 6.25
CA THR A 94 -12.32 14.12 6.79
C THR A 94 -13.09 15.12 5.92
N GLN A 95 -12.40 15.82 5.01
CA GLN A 95 -12.97 16.81 4.09
C GLN A 95 -12.34 16.63 2.70
N ALA A 96 -12.75 15.59 1.99
CA ALA A 96 -12.20 15.29 0.68
C ALA A 96 -13.27 14.97 -0.34
N ILE A 97 -12.98 15.34 -1.58
CA ILE A 97 -13.67 14.81 -2.75
C ILE A 97 -12.96 13.51 -3.11
N SER A 98 -13.75 12.47 -3.32
CA SER A 98 -13.21 11.17 -3.74
C SER A 98 -13.94 10.64 -4.96
N PHE A 99 -13.19 9.91 -5.77
CA PHE A 99 -13.68 9.25 -6.96
C PHE A 99 -13.10 7.84 -7.01
N SER A 100 -13.95 6.83 -7.23
CA SER A 100 -13.51 5.47 -7.46
C SER A 100 -14.02 4.96 -8.81
N ASN A 101 -13.18 4.19 -9.50
CA ASN A 101 -13.57 3.47 -10.71
C ASN A 101 -13.21 1.99 -10.54
N VAL A 102 -14.26 1.18 -10.55
CA VAL A 102 -14.21 -0.28 -10.41
C VAL A 102 -14.82 -0.99 -11.62
N SER A 103 -15.10 -0.26 -12.71
CA SER A 103 -15.80 -0.79 -13.89
C SER A 103 -14.88 -1.57 -14.84
N THR A 104 -13.57 -1.47 -14.65
CA THR A 104 -12.57 -2.19 -15.45
C THR A 104 -12.17 -3.47 -14.74
N ALA A 105 -12.35 -4.63 -15.38
CA ALA A 105 -11.89 -5.90 -14.82
C ALA A 105 -10.36 -5.89 -14.64
N GLY A 106 -9.90 -6.34 -13.47
CA GLY A 106 -8.48 -6.44 -13.12
C GLY A 106 -7.86 -5.17 -12.56
N VAL A 107 -8.55 -4.03 -12.63
CA VAL A 107 -8.04 -2.74 -12.15
C VAL A 107 -9.11 -1.99 -11.36
N ALA A 108 -8.77 -1.56 -10.15
CA ALA A 108 -9.58 -0.64 -9.35
C ALA A 108 -8.81 0.66 -9.13
N ARG A 109 -9.47 1.80 -9.29
CA ARG A 109 -8.86 3.13 -9.16
C ARG A 109 -9.54 3.91 -8.05
N LEU A 110 -8.75 4.67 -7.30
CA LEU A 110 -9.22 5.60 -6.28
C LEU A 110 -8.43 6.90 -6.39
N ALA A 111 -9.13 8.02 -6.46
CA ALA A 111 -8.55 9.34 -6.30
C ALA A 111 -9.22 10.05 -5.12
N ILE A 112 -8.42 10.71 -4.29
CA ILE A 112 -8.86 11.51 -3.16
C ILE A 112 -8.13 12.84 -3.22
N VAL A 113 -8.89 13.94 -3.10
CA VAL A 113 -8.34 15.29 -2.95
C VAL A 113 -8.99 15.92 -1.74
N GLY A 114 -8.18 16.15 -0.70
CA GLY A 114 -8.60 16.86 0.51
C GLY A 114 -8.59 18.36 0.32
N THR A 115 -9.35 19.06 1.17
CA THR A 115 -9.28 20.52 1.31
C THR A 115 -8.26 20.96 2.36
N THR A 116 -7.89 20.06 3.27
CA THR A 116 -6.87 20.27 4.30
C THR A 116 -5.80 19.18 4.20
N PRO A 117 -4.51 19.53 4.21
CA PRO A 117 -3.43 18.54 4.23
C PRO A 117 -3.50 17.66 5.48
N VAL A 118 -3.22 16.37 5.33
CA VAL A 118 -3.20 15.39 6.42
C VAL A 118 -1.79 14.87 6.66
N SER A 119 -1.50 14.58 7.92
CA SER A 119 -0.22 14.03 8.39
C SER A 119 -0.45 12.87 9.35
N GLY A 120 0.48 11.93 9.41
CA GLY A 120 0.44 10.77 10.30
C GLY A 120 0.11 9.45 9.59
N THR A 121 -0.51 8.54 10.34
CA THR A 121 -0.82 7.18 9.90
C THR A 121 -2.31 6.93 10.06
N GLY A 122 -2.94 6.30 9.07
CA GLY A 122 -4.37 6.00 9.14
C GLY A 122 -4.95 5.32 7.91
N THR A 123 -6.24 5.00 8.03
CA THR A 123 -6.98 4.27 6.99
C THR A 123 -7.45 5.21 5.90
N ILE A 124 -6.89 5.05 4.71
CA ILE A 124 -7.28 5.79 3.50
C ILE A 124 -8.61 5.28 2.97
N GLY A 125 -8.84 3.97 3.07
CA GLY A 125 -10.08 3.33 2.65
C GLY A 125 -10.00 1.82 2.76
N SER A 126 -10.97 1.16 2.14
CA SER A 126 -10.99 -0.29 1.97
C SER A 126 -11.40 -0.65 0.55
N ILE A 127 -10.94 -1.80 0.10
CA ILE A 127 -11.40 -2.46 -1.12
C ILE A 127 -11.96 -3.84 -0.73
N ARG A 128 -13.14 -4.14 -1.25
CA ARG A 128 -13.82 -5.43 -1.08
C ARG A 128 -14.08 -6.07 -2.43
N PHE A 129 -13.86 -7.37 -2.52
CA PHE A 129 -14.24 -8.20 -3.65
C PHE A 129 -15.40 -9.10 -3.25
N ALA A 130 -16.49 -9.12 -4.04
CA ALA A 130 -17.63 -9.97 -3.74
C ALA A 130 -17.28 -11.45 -3.90
N ASN A 131 -16.52 -11.77 -4.95
CA ASN A 131 -15.97 -13.09 -5.16
C ASN A 131 -14.48 -13.05 -4.85
N PHE A 132 -14.02 -14.01 -4.04
CA PHE A 132 -12.61 -14.17 -3.70
C PHE A 132 -12.27 -15.65 -3.52
N SER A 133 -11.30 -16.13 -4.29
CA SER A 133 -10.75 -17.49 -4.17
C SER A 133 -9.21 -17.48 -4.23
N GLY A 134 -8.56 -18.32 -3.42
CA GLY A 134 -7.10 -18.44 -3.39
C GLY A 134 -6.43 -17.57 -2.31
N THR A 135 -5.11 -17.44 -2.45
CA THR A 135 -4.21 -16.88 -1.40
C THR A 135 -3.55 -15.57 -1.77
N ARG A 136 -3.41 -15.25 -3.06
CA ARG A 136 -2.79 -14.01 -3.52
C ARG A 136 -3.78 -12.85 -3.42
N GLY A 137 -3.38 -11.77 -2.73
CA GLY A 137 -4.16 -10.54 -2.62
C GLY A 137 -4.03 -9.62 -3.85
N PRO A 138 -4.77 -8.50 -3.86
CA PRO A 138 -4.51 -7.40 -4.79
C PRO A 138 -3.15 -6.75 -4.50
N THR A 139 -2.61 -6.05 -5.50
CA THR A 139 -1.35 -5.31 -5.44
C THR A 139 -1.55 -3.86 -5.88
N PHE A 140 -0.66 -2.96 -5.50
CA PHE A 140 -0.61 -1.62 -6.05
C PHE A 140 -0.02 -1.68 -7.47
N GLY A 141 -0.75 -1.16 -8.46
CA GLY A 141 -0.22 -0.91 -9.80
C GLY A 141 0.56 0.40 -9.87
N SER A 142 -0.02 1.47 -9.31
CA SER A 142 0.68 2.73 -9.07
C SER A 142 0.03 3.51 -7.93
N VAL A 143 0.84 4.29 -7.21
CA VAL A 143 0.35 5.21 -6.19
C VAL A 143 1.06 6.54 -6.33
N THR A 144 0.31 7.63 -6.33
CA THR A 144 0.83 8.99 -6.34
C THR A 144 0.28 9.74 -5.14
N LEU A 145 1.16 10.34 -4.36
CA LEU A 145 0.84 11.31 -3.32
C LEU A 145 1.14 12.71 -3.84
N ALA A 146 0.29 13.68 -3.50
CA ALA A 146 0.54 15.10 -3.70
C ALA A 146 0.53 15.80 -2.34
N ASP A 147 1.58 16.54 -2.01
CA ASP A 147 1.62 17.35 -0.79
C ASP A 147 0.93 18.72 -0.98
N SER A 148 0.83 19.49 0.10
CA SER A 148 0.23 20.82 0.11
C SER A 148 0.99 21.87 -0.71
N LEU A 149 2.22 21.57 -1.12
CA LEU A 149 3.03 22.38 -2.04
C LEU A 149 2.97 21.83 -3.47
N PHE A 150 2.06 20.88 -3.74
CA PHE A 150 1.88 20.19 -5.02
C PHE A 150 3.09 19.38 -5.49
N ARG A 151 4.02 19.04 -4.59
CA ARG A 151 5.07 18.08 -4.93
C ARG A 151 4.47 16.68 -4.97
N GLN A 152 4.84 15.94 -6.01
CA GLN A 152 4.31 14.60 -6.25
C GLN A 152 5.34 13.53 -5.88
N TYR A 153 4.88 12.47 -5.22
CA TYR A 153 5.66 11.29 -4.88
C TYR A 153 4.93 10.10 -5.48
N SER A 154 5.51 9.51 -6.52
CA SER A 154 4.88 8.39 -7.25
C SER A 154 5.68 7.12 -7.07
N THR A 155 4.97 6.02 -6.91
CA THR A 155 5.50 4.67 -7.01
C THR A 155 4.81 3.99 -8.20
N HIS A 156 5.61 3.32 -9.02
CA HIS A 156 5.09 2.28 -9.88
C HIS A 156 5.23 0.98 -9.09
N GLY A 157 4.13 0.24 -8.94
CA GLY A 157 4.20 -1.12 -8.45
C GLY A 157 5.21 -1.86 -9.31
N LEU A 158 6.12 -2.60 -8.68
CA LEU A 158 6.87 -3.62 -9.40
C LEU A 158 5.83 -4.64 -9.84
N GLY A 159 5.23 -4.43 -11.01
CA GLY A 159 4.41 -5.44 -11.67
C GLY A 159 5.18 -6.76 -11.72
N PRO A 160 4.51 -7.91 -11.87
CA PRO A 160 5.21 -9.17 -12.05
C PRO A 160 6.24 -8.99 -13.18
N GLN A 161 7.52 -9.10 -12.84
CA GLN A 161 8.59 -9.13 -13.81
C GLN A 161 8.29 -10.31 -14.76
N PRO A 162 8.47 -10.12 -16.08
CA PRO A 162 8.17 -11.16 -17.08
C PRO A 162 8.95 -12.45 -16.82
#